data_AF-A0A1F6ZCC6-F1
#
_entry.id   AF-A0A1F6ZCC6-F1
#
_cell.length_a   1.000
_cell.length_b   1.000
_cell.length_c   1.000
_cell.angle_alpha   90.00
_cell.angle_beta   90.00
_cell.angle_gamma   90.00
#
_symmetry.space_group_name_H-M   'P 1'
#
loop_
_entity.id
_entity.type
_entity.pdbx_description
1 polymer ?
#
loop_
_entity_poly.entity_id
_entity_poly.type
_entity_poly.pdbx_seq_one_letter_code
_entity_poly.pdbx_strand_id
1 'polypeptide(L)'
;MHNEILEDLLKDSPCTKNGLCNQGCFAREIMLSRIDDRTGEQLRLMYAYKYEQSDKEGKDIGKERAFLEFTKLYASKFGEIYKEGMKYEDLYEKVFGKKLKHTDDDIRKHIEESRKE
;
A
#
# COMPACT_ATOMS: atom_id res chain seq x y z
N MET A 1 11.28 -3.94 -8.73
CA MET A 1 10.64 -3.37 -7.53
C MET A 1 9.13 -3.15 -7.70
N HIS A 2 8.64 -2.32 -8.62
CA HIS A 2 7.18 -2.15 -8.83
C HIS A 2 6.44 -3.46 -9.12
N ASN A 3 7.00 -4.34 -9.97
CA ASN A 3 6.39 -5.64 -10.28
C ASN A 3 6.38 -6.61 -9.09
N GLU A 4 7.37 -6.57 -8.18
CA GLU A 4 7.38 -7.41 -6.98
C GLU A 4 6.29 -6.97 -5.99
N ILE A 5 6.16 -5.65 -5.77
CA ILE A 5 5.09 -5.06 -4.94
C ILE A 5 3.71 -5.36 -5.55
N LEU A 6 3.61 -5.35 -6.89
CA LEU A 6 2.41 -5.69 -7.65
C LEU A 6 2.01 -7.17 -7.46
N GLU A 7 2.95 -8.09 -7.67
CA GLU A 7 2.71 -9.53 -7.48
C GLU A 7 2.33 -9.85 -6.02
N ASP A 8 2.90 -9.13 -5.06
CA ASP A 8 2.58 -9.24 -3.65
C ASP A 8 1.18 -8.71 -3.30
N LEU A 9 0.73 -7.63 -3.95
CA LEU A 9 -0.63 -7.13 -3.80
C LEU A 9 -1.68 -8.10 -4.37
N LEU A 10 -1.35 -8.79 -5.47
CA LEU A 10 -2.27 -9.72 -6.14
C LEU A 10 -2.43 -11.06 -5.40
N LYS A 11 -1.42 -11.52 -4.64
CA LYS A 11 -1.46 -12.82 -3.93
C LYS A 11 -2.37 -12.83 -2.70
N ASP A 12 -2.47 -11.71 -1.99
CA ASP A 12 -3.26 -11.60 -0.75
C ASP A 12 -4.61 -10.91 -0.94
N SER A 13 -4.97 -10.56 -2.17
CA SER A 13 -6.29 -10.03 -2.43
C SER A 13 -7.35 -11.11 -2.14
N PRO A 14 -8.42 -10.80 -1.37
CA PRO A 14 -9.57 -11.70 -1.17
C PRO A 14 -10.19 -12.16 -2.50
N CYS A 15 -10.00 -11.38 -3.56
CA CYS A 15 -10.43 -11.67 -4.92
C CYS A 15 -9.73 -12.91 -5.53
N THR A 16 -8.49 -13.18 -5.14
CA THR A 16 -7.66 -14.27 -5.67
C THR A 16 -7.92 -15.58 -4.93
N LYS A 17 -8.14 -15.52 -3.61
CA LYS A 17 -8.47 -16.69 -2.78
C LYS A 17 -9.85 -17.27 -3.05
N ASN A 18 -10.81 -16.47 -3.51
CA ASN A 18 -12.20 -16.88 -3.73
C ASN A 18 -12.60 -17.05 -5.21
N GLY A 19 -11.66 -17.03 -6.16
CA GLY A 19 -11.96 -17.17 -7.59
C GLY A 19 -12.73 -15.98 -8.21
N LEU A 20 -12.92 -14.89 -7.46
CA LEU A 20 -13.64 -13.68 -7.86
C LEU A 20 -12.81 -12.77 -8.80
N CYS A 21 -11.55 -13.11 -9.08
CA CYS A 21 -10.70 -12.41 -10.04
C CYS A 21 -11.29 -12.27 -11.45
N ASN A 22 -12.30 -13.07 -11.81
CA ASN A 22 -12.96 -12.97 -13.12
C ASN A 22 -14.13 -11.96 -13.15
N GLN A 23 -14.54 -11.37 -12.01
CA GLN A 23 -15.59 -10.34 -11.96
C GLN A 23 -15.28 -9.28 -10.89
N GLY A 24 -14.84 -8.09 -11.30
CA GLY A 24 -15.05 -6.85 -10.53
C GLY A 24 -14.15 -6.56 -9.33
N CYS A 25 -12.92 -7.08 -9.28
CA CYS A 25 -11.97 -6.66 -8.24
C CYS A 25 -11.31 -5.32 -8.62
N PHE A 26 -11.84 -4.20 -8.13
CA PHE A 26 -11.37 -2.84 -8.41
C PHE A 26 -9.85 -2.66 -8.17
N ALA A 27 -9.31 -3.28 -7.12
CA ALA A 27 -7.89 -3.27 -6.84
C ALA A 27 -7.07 -4.01 -7.92
N ARG A 28 -7.57 -5.14 -8.45
CA ARG A 28 -6.95 -5.87 -9.56
C ARG A 28 -7.06 -5.10 -10.88
N GLU A 29 -8.15 -4.39 -11.14
CA GLU A 29 -8.31 -3.55 -12.33
C GLU A 29 -7.39 -2.33 -12.31
N ILE A 30 -7.18 -1.71 -11.15
CA ILE A 30 -6.17 -0.65 -10.95
C ILE A 30 -4.75 -1.19 -11.07
N MET A 31 -4.50 -2.43 -10.62
CA MET A 31 -3.19 -3.06 -10.67
C MET A 31 -2.82 -3.65 -12.04
N LEU A 32 -3.79 -4.13 -12.82
CA LEU A 32 -3.58 -4.67 -14.17
C LEU A 32 -3.61 -3.58 -15.25
N SER A 33 -4.22 -2.43 -14.99
CA SER A 33 -3.94 -1.24 -15.79
C SER A 33 -2.53 -0.77 -15.42
N ARG A 34 -1.74 -0.32 -16.39
CA ARG A 34 -0.37 0.16 -16.17
C ARG A 34 -0.38 1.11 -14.97
N ILE A 35 0.14 0.67 -13.82
CA ILE A 35 0.20 1.49 -12.61
C ILE A 35 0.97 2.74 -12.99
N ASP A 36 0.27 3.85 -13.08
CA ASP A 36 0.89 5.14 -13.25
C ASP A 36 1.69 5.48 -11.99
N ASP A 37 2.68 6.35 -12.12
CA ASP A 37 3.55 6.71 -11.01
C ASP A 37 2.74 7.16 -9.78
N ARG A 38 1.63 7.86 -10.01
CA ARG A 38 0.71 8.31 -8.95
C ARG A 38 0.19 7.14 -8.12
N THR A 39 -0.36 6.13 -8.78
CA THR A 39 -0.91 4.95 -8.12
C THR A 39 0.18 4.18 -7.41
N GLY A 40 1.38 4.10 -8.00
CA GLY A 40 2.55 3.49 -7.38
C GLY A 40 2.94 4.16 -6.06
N GLU A 41 3.04 5.49 -6.05
CA GLU A 41 3.39 6.23 -4.83
C GLU A 41 2.27 6.19 -3.78
N GLN A 42 0.99 6.18 -4.21
CA GLN A 42 -0.13 6.00 -3.28
C GLN A 42 -0.08 4.65 -2.55
N LEU A 43 0.24 3.59 -3.28
CA LEU A 43 0.36 2.24 -2.72
C LEU A 43 1.54 2.14 -1.75
N ARG A 44 2.69 2.76 -2.06
CA ARG A 44 3.83 2.81 -1.12
C ARG A 44 3.46 3.49 0.20
N LEU A 45 2.73 4.61 0.14
CA LEU A 45 2.24 5.29 1.34
C LEU A 45 1.28 4.41 2.17
N MET A 46 0.40 3.68 1.51
CA MET A 46 -0.48 2.72 2.18
C MET A 46 0.31 1.58 2.85
N TYR A 47 1.39 1.11 2.24
CA TYR A 47 2.26 0.09 2.86
C TYR A 47 3.05 0.62 4.03
N ALA A 48 3.58 1.84 3.93
CA ALA A 48 4.21 2.55 5.03
C ALA A 48 3.23 2.71 6.21
N TYR A 49 1.97 3.03 5.93
CA TYR A 49 0.90 3.07 6.94
C TYR A 49 0.66 1.69 7.57
N LYS A 50 0.51 0.64 6.76
CA LYS A 50 0.31 -0.75 7.24
C LYS A 50 1.42 -1.15 8.21
N TYR A 51 2.67 -0.91 7.82
CA TYR A 51 3.84 -1.23 8.64
C TYR A 51 3.72 -0.59 10.04
N GLU A 52 3.46 0.71 10.10
CA GLU A 52 3.39 1.42 11.37
C GLU A 52 2.20 1.01 12.25
N GLN A 53 1.05 0.69 11.65
CA GLN A 53 -0.07 0.19 12.45
C GLN A 53 0.20 -1.23 12.94
N SER A 54 0.87 -2.05 12.13
CA SER A 54 1.25 -3.41 12.52
C SER A 54 2.27 -3.40 13.67
N ASP A 55 3.26 -2.50 13.59
CA ASP A 55 4.23 -2.27 14.67
C ASP A 55 3.54 -1.80 15.97
N LYS A 56 2.59 -0.86 15.88
CA LYS A 56 1.81 -0.39 17.03
C LYS A 56 0.93 -1.46 17.66
N GLU A 57 0.33 -2.33 16.85
CA GLU A 57 -0.57 -3.39 17.33
C GLU A 57 0.16 -4.68 17.70
N GLY A 58 1.47 -4.76 17.42
CA GLY A 58 2.28 -5.95 17.65
C GLY A 58 1.88 -7.16 16.78
N LYS A 59 1.14 -6.93 15.69
CA LYS A 59 0.67 -7.96 14.75
C LYS A 59 0.36 -7.33 13.40
N ASP A 60 0.40 -8.14 12.32
CA ASP A 60 -0.03 -7.66 11.01
C ASP A 60 -1.53 -7.28 11.02
N ILE A 61 -1.84 -6.01 10.73
CA ILE A 61 -3.22 -5.53 10.62
C ILE A 61 -3.93 -6.00 9.34
N GLY A 62 -3.18 -6.53 8.38
CA GLY A 62 -3.66 -6.97 7.08
C GLY A 62 -3.82 -5.84 6.06
N LYS A 63 -3.71 -6.20 4.78
CA LYS A 63 -3.77 -5.25 3.64
C LYS A 63 -5.15 -4.61 3.49
N GLU A 64 -6.23 -5.37 3.69
CA GLU A 64 -7.61 -4.88 3.54
C GLU A 64 -7.92 -3.77 4.56
N ARG A 65 -7.57 -3.99 5.82
CA ARG A 65 -7.73 -2.98 6.87
C ARG A 65 -6.89 -1.75 6.58
N ALA A 66 -5.61 -1.93 6.21
CA ALA A 66 -4.74 -0.82 5.84
C ALA A 66 -5.29 0.00 4.68
N PHE A 67 -5.84 -0.65 3.64
CA PHE A 67 -6.45 0.03 2.50
C PHE A 67 -7.69 0.82 2.90
N LEU A 68 -8.60 0.22 3.69
CA LEU A 68 -9.83 0.89 4.14
C LEU A 68 -9.53 2.10 5.02
N GLU A 69 -8.64 1.94 6.01
CA GLU A 69 -8.23 3.02 6.90
C GLU A 69 -7.48 4.12 6.14
N PHE A 70 -6.53 3.76 5.26
CA PHE A 70 -5.80 4.72 4.44
C PHE A 70 -6.73 5.49 3.52
N THR A 71 -7.65 4.82 2.84
CA THR A 71 -8.58 5.46 1.91
C THR A 71 -9.50 6.43 2.65
N LYS A 72 -10.01 6.02 3.82
CA LYS A 72 -10.88 6.84 4.65
C LYS A 72 -10.18 8.08 5.20
N LEU A 73 -8.92 7.96 5.61
CA LEU A 73 -8.20 9.02 6.32
C LEU A 73 -7.35 9.91 5.41
N TYR A 74 -6.79 9.35 4.34
CA TYR A 74 -5.69 9.97 3.60
C TYR A 74 -5.89 10.06 2.09
N ALA A 75 -6.89 9.39 1.48
CA ALA A 75 -7.06 9.44 0.03
C ALA A 75 -7.31 10.85 -0.52
N SER A 76 -8.20 11.63 0.13
CA SER A 76 -8.48 13.02 -0.29
C SER A 76 -7.21 13.88 -0.18
N LYS A 77 -6.52 13.77 0.95
CA LYS A 77 -5.30 14.52 1.23
C LYS A 77 -4.17 14.16 0.26
N PHE A 78 -4.01 12.87 -0.07
CA PHE A 78 -3.08 12.43 -1.11
C PHE A 78 -3.45 13.05 -2.48
N GLY A 79 -4.72 13.04 -2.85
CA GLY A 79 -5.21 13.62 -4.10
C GLY A 79 -4.92 15.12 -4.25
N GLU A 80 -4.98 15.87 -3.15
CA GLU A 80 -4.68 17.31 -3.12
C GLU A 80 -3.17 17.62 -3.15
N ILE A 81 -2.37 16.77 -2.51
CA ILE A 81 -0.93 17.00 -2.33
C ILE A 81 -0.12 16.52 -3.52
N TYR A 82 -0.53 15.41 -4.13
CA TYR A 82 0.24 14.75 -5.18
C TYR A 82 0.46 15.66 -6.38
N LYS A 83 1.71 15.75 -6.80
CA LYS A 83 2.13 16.35 -8.07
C LYS A 83 2.98 15.34 -8.81
N GLU A 84 2.92 15.37 -10.14
CA GLU A 84 3.70 14.48 -10.99
C GLU A 84 5.19 14.56 -10.65
N GLY A 85 5.85 13.40 -10.55
CA GLY A 85 7.26 13.28 -10.18
C GLY A 85 7.55 13.27 -8.68
N MET A 86 6.57 13.54 -7.81
CA MET A 86 6.76 13.40 -6.36
C MET A 86 6.97 11.94 -5.97
N LYS A 87 7.89 11.69 -5.04
CA LYS A 87 8.18 10.35 -4.51
C LYS A 87 7.52 10.14 -3.15
N TYR A 88 7.29 8.88 -2.78
CA TYR A 88 6.59 8.55 -1.53
C TYR A 88 7.27 9.17 -0.31
N GLU A 89 8.59 9.31 -0.30
CA GLU A 89 9.35 9.92 0.80
C GLU A 89 8.91 11.38 1.02
N ASP A 90 8.78 12.15 -0.06
CA ASP A 90 8.29 13.54 -0.04
C ASP A 90 6.81 13.62 0.31
N LEU A 91 6.04 12.63 -0.13
CA LEU A 91 4.60 12.57 0.10
C LEU A 91 4.28 12.13 1.54
N TYR A 92 5.15 11.32 2.15
CA TYR A 92 4.90 10.70 3.45
C TYR A 92 4.70 11.75 4.53
N GLU A 93 5.63 12.69 4.67
CA GLU A 93 5.52 13.75 5.67
C GLU A 93 4.33 14.66 5.40
N LYS A 94 4.03 14.94 4.12
CA LYS A 94 2.90 15.80 3.75
C LYS A 94 1.56 15.13 4.03
N VAL A 95 1.43 13.83 3.76
CA VAL A 95 0.20 13.06 3.96
C VAL A 95 -0.02 12.76 5.44
N PHE A 96 0.99 12.26 6.15
CA PHE A 96 0.85 11.80 7.53
C PHE A 96 1.21 12.86 8.58
N GLY A 97 1.84 13.97 8.21
CA GLY A 97 2.26 15.02 9.13
C GLY A 97 3.43 14.63 10.03
N LYS A 98 4.22 13.63 9.64
CA LYS A 98 5.36 13.12 10.42
C LYS A 98 6.45 12.57 9.50
N LYS A 99 7.69 12.58 9.98
CA LYS A 99 8.84 12.05 9.24
C LYS A 99 8.75 10.54 9.05
N LEU A 100 9.15 10.09 7.86
CA LEU A 100 9.35 8.68 7.56
C LEU A 100 10.45 8.13 8.46
N LYS A 101 10.16 7.04 9.18
CA LYS A 101 11.08 6.40 10.13
C LYS A 101 11.67 5.08 9.65
N HIS A 102 11.20 4.59 8.51
CA HIS A 102 11.51 3.27 7.99
C HIS A 102 11.81 3.38 6.50
N THR A 103 12.69 2.52 6.03
CA THR A 103 13.15 2.45 4.64
C THR A 103 12.29 1.47 3.84
N ASP A 104 12.45 1.48 2.51
CA ASP A 104 11.86 0.46 1.63
C ASP A 104 12.27 -0.97 2.04
N ASP A 105 13.51 -1.14 2.52
CA ASP A 105 14.02 -2.44 2.98
C ASP A 105 13.31 -2.91 4.25
N ASP A 106 12.99 -2.00 5.18
CA ASP A 106 12.23 -2.32 6.40
C ASP A 106 10.80 -2.77 6.05
N ILE A 107 10.16 -2.07 5.10
CA ILE A 107 8.84 -2.43 4.59
C ILE A 107 8.90 -3.82 3.93
N ARG A 108 9.90 -4.06 3.08
CA ARG A 108 10.09 -5.34 2.39
C ARG A 108 10.27 -6.48 3.38
N LYS A 109 11.14 -6.30 4.38
CA LYS A 109 11.39 -7.31 5.41
C LYS A 109 10.14 -7.64 6.20
N HIS A 110 9.35 -6.62 6.58
CA HIS A 110 8.09 -6.84 7.29
C HIS A 110 7.09 -7.64 6.44
N ILE A 111 6.98 -7.34 5.15
CA ILE A 111 6.14 -8.11 4.22
C ILE A 111 6.61 -9.57 4.14
N GLU A 112 7.94 -9.81 4.14
CA GLU A 112 8.51 -11.16 4.12
C GLU A 112 8.30 -11.92 5.43
N GLU A 113 8.32 -11.24 6.57
CA GLU A 113 8.07 -11.84 7.89
C GLU A 113 6.60 -12.23 8.08
N SER A 114 5.66 -11.39 7.65
CA SER A 114 4.21 -11.69 7.68
C SER A 114 3.80 -12.89 6.81
N ARG A 115 4.73 -13.46 6.01
CA ARG A 115 4.50 -14.65 5.17
C ARG A 115 4.85 -15.98 5.84
N LYS A 116 5.57 -15.94 6.95
CA LYS A 116 6.08 -17.15 7.63
C LYS A 116 5.10 -17.71 8.66
N GLU A 117 4.04 -16.97 8.98
CA GLU A 117 2.92 -17.35 9.87
C GLU A 117 1.73 -17.85 9.06
#